data_AF-A0A350JI03-F1
#
_entry.id   AF-A0A350JI03-F1
#
_cell.length_a   1.000
_cell.length_b   1.000
_cell.length_c   1.000
_cell.angle_alpha   90.00
_cell.angle_beta   90.00
_cell.angle_gamma   90.00
#
_symmetry.space_group_name_H-M   'P 1'
#
loop_
_entity.id
_entity.type
_entity.pdbx_description
1 polymer ?
#
loop_
_entity_poly.entity_id
_entity_poly.type
_entity_poly.pdbx_seq_one_letter_code
_entity_poly.pdbx_strand_id
1 'polypeptide(L)'
;CTSEIEDIIYLPHHGCRAEIAVTELDAPNHLLFDAKATGNFGFKYDWTFESGPMASSQEVEYRINEIPMDGIETVLLEIESAGCSARRVRNQVVDSSALCNINFNYEVETAVFTSPETEPSDLGTVTVVYQDEMNNVYRSQIIEQPDWSSYNIIEVGDNYIDPLSGSVSQHTVIQTEFSVLLSNEKMGTIELRNCQAILPIR
;
A
#
# COMPACT_ATOMS: atom_id res chain seq x y z
N CYS A 1 -7.30 -25.82 -1.81
CA CYS A 1 -6.10 -25.06 -2.20
C CYS A 1 -6.31 -23.64 -1.70
N THR A 2 -5.45 -23.15 -0.81
CA THR A 2 -5.49 -21.76 -0.32
C THR A 2 -4.39 -20.98 -1.02
N SER A 3 -4.76 -19.89 -1.69
CA SER A 3 -3.83 -18.97 -2.32
C SER A 3 -4.20 -17.55 -1.89
N GLU A 4 -3.25 -16.86 -1.25
CA GLU A 4 -3.33 -15.43 -0.94
C GLU A 4 -2.84 -14.60 -2.13
N ILE A 5 -3.41 -13.40 -2.26
CA ILE A 5 -3.09 -12.40 -3.29
C ILE A 5 -2.32 -11.25 -2.64
N GLU A 6 -1.32 -10.76 -3.38
CA GLU A 6 -0.51 -9.56 -3.08
C GLU A 6 -1.33 -8.38 -2.56
N ASP A 7 -0.82 -7.75 -1.50
CA ASP A 7 -1.17 -6.40 -1.07
C ASP A 7 -0.24 -5.41 -1.79
N ILE A 8 -0.82 -4.39 -2.43
CA ILE A 8 -0.07 -3.17 -2.73
C ILE A 8 0.10 -2.45 -1.38
N ILE A 9 1.33 -2.43 -0.86
CA ILE A 9 1.69 -1.65 0.33
C ILE A 9 1.84 -0.19 -0.11
N TYR A 10 0.86 0.64 0.26
CA TYR A 10 0.96 2.10 0.17
C TYR A 10 1.24 2.67 1.56
N LEU A 11 2.31 3.45 1.69
CA LEU A 11 2.58 4.34 2.82
C LEU A 11 3.27 5.60 2.29
N PRO A 12 3.20 6.76 2.96
CA PRO A 12 2.24 7.28 3.94
C PRO A 12 1.61 8.57 3.34
N HIS A 13 0.30 8.80 3.40
CA HIS A 13 -0.37 9.40 4.56
C HIS A 13 -1.86 9.21 4.29
N HIS A 14 -2.53 8.41 5.13
CA HIS A 14 -3.98 8.17 5.11
C HIS A 14 -4.60 7.78 3.76
N GLY A 15 -4.00 6.80 3.08
CA GLY A 15 -4.58 6.17 1.91
C GLY A 15 -5.54 5.06 2.30
N CYS A 16 -6.82 5.24 2.01
CA CYS A 16 -7.82 4.19 1.93
C CYS A 16 -7.32 2.83 1.41
N ARG A 17 -7.87 1.74 1.97
CA ARG A 17 -7.64 0.36 1.53
C ARG A 17 -8.93 -0.24 1.00
N ALA A 18 -8.83 -1.12 0.01
CA ALA A 18 -9.93 -1.93 -0.47
C ALA A 18 -9.64 -3.43 -0.30
N GLU A 19 -10.60 -4.17 0.24
CA GLU A 19 -10.64 -5.63 0.18
C GLU A 19 -11.93 -6.08 -0.53
N ILE A 20 -11.85 -7.19 -1.26
CA ILE A 20 -13.00 -7.80 -1.93
C ILE A 20 -13.42 -9.04 -1.16
N ALA A 21 -14.56 -8.98 -0.47
CA ALA A 21 -15.23 -10.13 0.10
C ALA A 21 -16.20 -10.71 -0.93
N VAL A 22 -16.33 -12.05 -0.94
CA VAL A 22 -17.23 -12.76 -1.86
C VAL A 22 -18.05 -13.78 -1.08
N THR A 23 -19.36 -13.79 -1.32
CA THR A 23 -20.28 -14.78 -0.76
C THR A 23 -21.07 -15.43 -1.88
N GLU A 24 -21.11 -16.77 -1.91
CA GLU A 24 -22.03 -17.49 -2.80
C GLU A 24 -23.46 -17.32 -2.31
N LEU A 25 -24.37 -17.01 -3.23
CA LEU A 25 -25.79 -16.81 -2.96
C LEU A 25 -26.59 -18.10 -3.23
N ASP A 26 -27.83 -17.96 -3.70
CA ASP A 26 -28.82 -19.01 -3.83
C ASP A 26 -28.61 -19.96 -5.03
N ALA A 27 -27.65 -19.67 -5.91
CA ALA A 27 -27.39 -20.44 -7.12
C ALA A 27 -25.89 -20.52 -7.47
N PRO A 28 -25.46 -21.56 -8.20
CA PRO A 28 -24.11 -21.63 -8.74
C PRO A 28 -23.79 -20.38 -9.56
N ASN A 29 -22.58 -19.85 -9.42
CA ASN A 29 -22.12 -18.65 -10.14
C ASN A 29 -22.95 -17.39 -9.87
N HIS A 30 -23.72 -17.40 -8.79
CA HIS A 30 -24.42 -16.25 -8.26
C HIS A 30 -23.70 -15.77 -6.99
N LEU A 31 -23.03 -14.63 -7.10
CA LEU A 31 -22.06 -14.17 -6.11
C LEU A 31 -22.42 -12.76 -5.65
N LEU A 32 -22.28 -12.52 -4.35
CA LEU A 32 -22.27 -11.18 -3.77
C LEU A 32 -20.81 -10.75 -3.60
N PHE A 33 -20.41 -9.73 -4.35
CA PHE A 33 -19.15 -9.02 -4.16
C PHE A 33 -19.37 -7.83 -3.24
N ASP A 34 -18.54 -7.73 -2.21
CA ASP A 34 -18.68 -6.72 -1.15
C ASP A 34 -17.32 -6.03 -0.94
N ALA A 35 -17.29 -4.73 -1.20
CA ALA A 35 -16.12 -3.89 -1.01
C ALA A 35 -15.97 -3.51 0.47
N LYS A 36 -14.92 -4.02 1.12
CA LYS A 36 -14.47 -3.57 2.43
C LYS A 36 -13.45 -2.46 2.25
N ALA A 37 -13.95 -1.24 2.23
CA ALA A 37 -13.13 -0.05 2.22
C ALA A 37 -12.81 0.42 3.65
N THR A 38 -11.55 0.71 3.95
CA THR A 38 -11.11 1.37 5.19
C THR A 38 -10.41 2.68 4.85
N GLY A 39 -10.46 3.68 5.74
CA GLY A 39 -9.91 5.03 5.50
C GLY A 39 -10.97 6.13 5.47
N ASN A 40 -10.80 7.13 4.61
CA ASN A 40 -11.67 8.31 4.52
C ASN A 40 -13.10 7.95 4.05
N PHE A 41 -14.12 8.41 4.77
CA PHE A 41 -15.54 8.15 4.47
C PHE A 41 -15.98 8.67 3.08
N GLY A 42 -17.05 8.11 2.54
CA GLY A 42 -17.65 8.58 1.27
C GLY A 42 -16.96 7.99 0.03
N PHE A 43 -16.73 6.68 0.02
CA PHE A 43 -16.12 5.98 -1.10
C PHE A 43 -17.02 5.95 -2.33
N LYS A 44 -16.44 6.26 -3.49
CA LYS A 44 -16.90 5.83 -4.80
C LYS A 44 -16.31 4.46 -5.07
N TYR A 45 -17.14 3.54 -5.58
CA TYR A 45 -16.74 2.19 -5.95
C TYR A 45 -16.87 2.08 -7.46
N ASP A 46 -15.88 1.48 -8.11
CA ASP A 46 -15.91 1.15 -9.52
C ASP A 46 -15.43 -0.31 -9.68
N TRP A 47 -16.35 -1.18 -10.08
CA TRP A 47 -16.10 -2.60 -10.31
C TRP A 47 -16.00 -2.86 -11.80
N THR A 48 -14.97 -3.61 -12.20
CA THR A 48 -14.84 -4.17 -13.54
C THR A 48 -14.80 -5.69 -13.43
N PHE A 49 -15.72 -6.34 -14.12
CA PHE A 49 -15.81 -7.79 -14.24
C PHE A 49 -15.35 -8.19 -15.63
N GLU A 50 -14.62 -9.30 -15.76
CA GLU A 50 -14.17 -9.80 -17.05
C GLU A 50 -15.35 -10.19 -17.96
N SER A 51 -16.34 -10.91 -17.42
CA SER A 51 -17.44 -11.48 -18.21
C SER A 51 -18.69 -10.61 -18.29
N GLY A 52 -18.67 -9.40 -17.72
CA GLY A 52 -19.91 -8.66 -17.50
C GLY A 52 -19.82 -7.15 -17.33
N PRO A 53 -20.95 -6.51 -17.01
CA PRO A 53 -21.03 -5.06 -16.93
C PRO A 53 -20.30 -4.52 -15.70
N MET A 54 -19.81 -3.29 -15.82
CA MET A 54 -19.28 -2.54 -14.69
C MET A 54 -20.38 -2.21 -13.68
N ALA A 55 -19.99 -2.05 -12.41
CA ALA A 55 -20.90 -1.67 -11.32
C ALA A 55 -20.24 -0.62 -10.41
N SER A 56 -21.03 0.15 -9.67
CA SER A 56 -20.51 1.27 -8.85
C SER A 56 -21.08 1.33 -7.43
N SER A 57 -21.47 0.17 -6.89
CA SER A 57 -22.04 0.03 -5.55
C SER A 57 -21.02 -0.58 -4.60
N GLN A 58 -21.19 -0.37 -3.29
CA GLN A 58 -20.37 -1.06 -2.29
C GLN A 58 -20.58 -2.59 -2.35
N GLU A 59 -21.83 -2.99 -2.55
CA GLU A 59 -22.24 -4.39 -2.71
C GLU A 59 -22.81 -4.58 -4.11
N VAL A 60 -22.35 -5.64 -4.78
CA VAL A 60 -22.74 -5.99 -6.14
C VAL A 60 -23.13 -7.46 -6.18
N GLU A 61 -24.43 -7.70 -6.41
CA GLU A 61 -24.93 -9.01 -6.78
C GLU A 61 -24.60 -9.26 -8.26
N TYR A 62 -23.79 -10.29 -8.50
CA TYR A 62 -23.25 -10.59 -9.82
C TYR A 62 -23.54 -12.04 -10.19
N ARG A 63 -24.09 -12.24 -11.38
CA ARG A 63 -24.37 -13.55 -11.94
C ARG A 63 -23.52 -13.77 -13.18
N ILE A 64 -22.65 -14.76 -13.12
CA ILE A 64 -21.74 -15.10 -14.22
C ILE A 64 -22.52 -15.98 -15.20
N ASN A 65 -22.92 -15.37 -16.31
CA ASN A 65 -23.71 -16.03 -17.35
C ASN A 65 -22.83 -16.74 -18.38
N GLU A 66 -21.60 -16.27 -18.57
CA GLU A 66 -20.60 -16.84 -19.46
C GLU A 66 -19.35 -17.15 -18.65
N ILE A 67 -19.05 -18.43 -18.48
CA ILE A 67 -17.86 -18.88 -17.74
C ILE A 67 -16.63 -18.65 -18.64
N PRO A 68 -15.61 -17.92 -18.18
CA PRO A 68 -14.36 -17.75 -18.92
C PRO A 68 -13.72 -19.09 -19.27
N MET A 69 -12.97 -19.13 -20.39
CA MET A 69 -12.42 -20.39 -20.91
C MET A 69 -11.44 -21.08 -19.95
N ASP A 70 -10.80 -20.31 -19.07
CA ASP A 70 -9.90 -20.78 -18.03
C ASP A 70 -10.61 -21.11 -16.71
N GLY A 71 -11.92 -20.87 -16.63
CA GLY A 71 -12.77 -21.12 -15.46
C GLY A 71 -12.54 -20.15 -14.30
N ILE A 72 -11.92 -19.00 -14.57
CA ILE A 72 -11.59 -17.96 -13.60
C ILE A 72 -12.26 -16.65 -14.04
N GLU A 73 -13.00 -16.02 -13.13
CA GLU A 73 -13.51 -14.67 -13.33
C GLU A 73 -12.56 -13.67 -12.68
N THR A 74 -11.91 -12.81 -13.46
CA THR A 74 -11.14 -11.70 -12.90
C THR A 74 -12.05 -10.52 -12.57
N VAL A 75 -11.95 -10.05 -11.33
CA VAL A 75 -12.71 -8.91 -10.80
C VAL A 75 -11.75 -7.85 -10.30
N LEU A 76 -11.94 -6.62 -10.78
CA LEU A 76 -11.19 -5.45 -10.37
C LEU A 76 -12.12 -4.51 -9.60
N LEU A 77 -11.68 -4.07 -8.42
CA LEU A 77 -12.29 -3.04 -7.62
C LEU A 77 -11.36 -1.83 -7.56
N GLU A 78 -11.88 -0.67 -7.91
CA GLU A 78 -11.28 0.63 -7.65
C GLU A 78 -12.17 1.38 -6.66
N ILE A 79 -11.55 1.93 -5.61
CA ILE A 79 -12.22 2.85 -4.70
C ILE A 79 -11.54 4.21 -4.76
N GLU A 80 -12.35 5.25 -4.68
CA GLU A 80 -11.89 6.63 -4.61
C GLU A 80 -12.61 7.34 -3.46
N SER A 81 -11.86 8.08 -2.65
CA SER A 81 -12.38 8.95 -1.59
C SER A 81 -11.53 10.21 -1.54
N ALA A 82 -11.97 11.26 -0.84
CA ALA A 82 -11.31 12.55 -0.84
C ALA A 82 -9.81 12.43 -0.49
N GLY A 83 -8.96 12.59 -1.51
CA GLY A 83 -7.49 12.49 -1.41
C GLY A 83 -6.91 11.08 -1.42
N CYS A 84 -7.70 10.04 -1.71
CA CYS A 84 -7.20 8.67 -1.81
C CYS A 84 -7.87 7.85 -2.92
N SER A 85 -7.07 7.02 -3.60
CA SER A 85 -7.55 5.91 -4.43
C SER A 85 -6.90 4.60 -4.02
N ALA A 86 -7.65 3.49 -4.07
CA ALA A 86 -7.09 2.15 -3.94
C ALA A 86 -7.65 1.20 -4.99
N ARG A 87 -6.84 0.22 -5.38
CA ARG A 87 -7.14 -0.75 -6.42
C ARG A 87 -6.94 -2.16 -5.88
N ARG A 88 -7.89 -3.07 -6.12
CA ARG A 88 -7.81 -4.47 -5.71
C ARG A 88 -8.27 -5.37 -6.85
N VAL A 89 -7.46 -6.36 -7.19
CA VAL A 89 -7.84 -7.43 -8.13
C VAL A 89 -8.12 -8.70 -7.36
N ARG A 90 -9.14 -9.44 -7.78
CA ARG A 90 -9.49 -10.77 -7.27
C ARG A 90 -9.79 -11.69 -8.44
N ASN A 91 -9.15 -12.85 -8.44
CA ASN A 91 -9.50 -13.95 -9.33
C ASN A 91 -10.45 -14.89 -8.61
N GLN A 92 -11.67 -15.02 -9.13
CA GLN A 92 -12.71 -15.85 -8.56
C GLN A 92 -12.85 -17.14 -9.38
N VAL A 93 -12.58 -18.28 -8.75
CA VAL A 93 -12.78 -19.58 -9.40
C VAL A 93 -14.28 -19.83 -9.56
N VAL A 94 -14.71 -20.13 -10.78
CA VAL A 94 -16.12 -20.32 -11.16
C VAL A 94 -16.36 -21.65 -11.87
N ASP A 95 -15.28 -22.34 -12.26
CA ASP A 95 -15.29 -23.76 -12.59
C ASP A 95 -14.32 -24.53 -11.69
N SER A 96 -14.82 -25.57 -11.04
CA SER A 96 -14.03 -26.51 -10.23
C SER A 96 -12.85 -27.15 -11.00
N SER A 97 -12.93 -27.24 -12.33
CA SER A 97 -11.84 -27.74 -13.17
C SER A 97 -10.62 -26.80 -13.18
N ALA A 98 -10.83 -25.51 -12.87
CA ALA A 98 -9.81 -24.47 -12.85
C ALA A 98 -9.02 -24.38 -11.54
N LEU A 99 -9.38 -25.18 -10.51
CA LEU A 99 -8.70 -25.20 -9.21
C LEU A 99 -7.18 -25.49 -9.29
N CYS A 100 -6.72 -26.10 -10.39
CA CYS A 100 -5.32 -26.45 -10.64
C CYS A 100 -4.61 -25.54 -11.66
N ASN A 101 -5.32 -24.63 -12.34
CA ASN A 101 -4.80 -23.81 -13.45
C ASN A 101 -4.44 -22.38 -13.04
N ILE A 102 -4.20 -22.11 -11.75
CA ILE A 102 -3.76 -20.79 -11.29
C ILE A 102 -2.28 -20.57 -11.72
N ASN A 103 -2.06 -20.34 -13.02
CA ASN A 103 -0.80 -19.89 -13.59
C ASN A 103 -0.79 -18.37 -13.53
N PHE A 104 -0.05 -17.82 -12.56
CA PHE A 104 0.07 -16.39 -12.35
C PHE A 104 0.95 -15.78 -13.44
N ASN A 105 0.40 -14.82 -14.18
CA ASN A 105 1.16 -13.75 -14.80
C ASN A 105 0.61 -12.47 -14.18
N TYR A 106 1.44 -11.71 -13.47
CA TYR A 106 1.06 -10.39 -13.00
C TYR A 106 2.13 -9.39 -13.42
N GLU A 107 1.65 -8.24 -13.86
CA GLU A 107 2.48 -7.10 -14.25
C GLU A 107 2.26 -6.04 -13.18
N VAL A 108 3.34 -5.68 -12.49
CA VAL A 108 3.30 -4.63 -11.46
C VAL A 108 3.30 -3.29 -12.18
N GLU A 109 2.14 -2.64 -12.28
CA GLU A 109 2.06 -1.25 -12.75
C GLU A 109 2.25 -0.29 -11.58
N THR A 110 3.40 0.37 -11.55
CA THR A 110 3.67 1.49 -10.65
C THR A 110 3.04 2.75 -11.23
N ALA A 111 1.85 3.13 -10.76
CA ALA A 111 1.23 4.40 -11.13
C ALA A 111 1.84 5.55 -10.32
N VAL A 112 2.60 6.44 -10.97
CA VAL A 112 3.08 7.69 -10.37
C VAL A 112 1.99 8.75 -10.53
N PHE A 113 1.22 9.00 -9.46
CA PHE A 113 0.32 10.15 -9.42
C PHE A 113 1.10 11.39 -8.98
N THR A 114 1.34 12.31 -9.91
CA THR A 114 1.64 13.69 -9.56
C THR A 114 0.33 14.35 -9.13
N SER A 115 0.08 14.38 -7.82
CA SER A 115 -1.03 15.17 -7.26
C SER A 115 -0.82 16.65 -7.62
N PRO A 116 -1.86 17.37 -8.09
CA PRO A 116 -1.77 18.81 -8.25
C PRO A 116 -1.61 19.43 -6.85
N GLU A 117 -0.51 20.15 -6.65
CA GLU A 117 -0.19 20.93 -5.44
C GLU A 117 -1.46 21.54 -4.83
N THR A 118 -1.95 20.99 -3.73
CA THR A 118 -2.81 21.75 -2.82
C THR A 118 -2.72 21.16 -1.42
N GLU A 119 -2.26 22.02 -0.53
CA GLU A 119 -1.95 21.85 0.89
C GLU A 119 -0.66 21.05 1.18
N PRO A 120 0.29 21.63 1.96
CA PRO A 120 1.39 20.85 2.49
C PRO A 120 0.75 19.79 3.38
N SER A 121 0.74 18.55 2.89
CA SER A 121 0.50 17.40 3.73
C SER A 121 1.34 17.57 4.99
N ASP A 122 0.74 17.25 6.14
CA ASP A 122 1.46 17.11 7.41
C ASP A 122 2.37 15.88 7.28
N LEU A 123 3.34 15.97 6.37
CA LEU A 123 4.35 14.98 6.11
C LEU A 123 5.26 15.04 7.33
N GLY A 124 5.23 13.96 8.11
CA GLY A 124 6.17 13.81 9.21
C GLY A 124 7.58 14.02 8.69
N THR A 125 8.30 14.97 9.27
CA THR A 125 9.67 15.24 8.84
C THR A 125 10.61 14.24 9.52
N VAL A 126 11.29 13.41 8.72
CA VAL A 126 12.38 12.57 9.22
C VAL A 126 13.67 13.38 9.23
N THR A 127 14.29 13.50 10.40
CA THR A 127 15.59 14.16 10.55
C THR A 127 16.66 13.13 10.83
N VAL A 128 17.66 13.07 9.95
CA VAL A 128 18.85 12.25 10.17
C VAL A 128 19.88 13.08 10.91
N VAL A 129 20.34 12.55 12.04
CA VAL A 129 21.41 13.13 12.84
C VAL A 129 22.53 12.11 12.92
N TYR A 130 23.71 12.49 12.43
CA TYR A 130 24.92 11.68 12.55
C TYR A 130 25.89 12.37 13.48
N GLN A 131 26.49 11.62 14.40
CA GLN A 131 27.55 12.09 15.26
C GLN A 131 28.81 11.26 14.96
N ASP A 132 29.89 11.96 14.60
CA ASP A 132 31.17 11.30 14.35
C ASP A 132 31.91 10.96 15.67
N GLU A 133 33.04 10.27 15.55
CA GLU A 133 33.88 9.85 16.68
C GLU A 133 34.47 11.03 17.48
N MET A 134 34.50 12.22 16.90
CA MET A 134 34.99 13.46 17.52
C MET A 134 33.86 14.29 18.14
N ASN A 135 32.64 13.74 18.20
CA ASN A 135 31.41 14.41 18.65
C ASN A 135 30.93 15.57 17.77
N ASN A 136 31.36 15.65 16.51
CA ASN A 136 30.76 16.61 15.58
C ASN A 136 29.41 16.07 15.12
N VAL A 137 28.40 16.93 15.17
CA VAL A 137 27.02 16.59 14.80
C VAL A 137 26.72 17.12 13.41
N TYR A 138 26.21 16.26 12.54
CA TYR A 138 25.76 16.58 11.19
C TYR A 138 24.24 16.32 11.11
N ARG A 139 23.51 17.21 10.44
CA ARG A 139 22.04 17.14 10.34
C ARG A 139 21.57 17.33 8.91
N SER A 140 20.49 16.65 8.55
CA SER A 140 19.84 16.79 7.24
C SER A 140 19.08 18.11 7.07
N GLN A 141 18.63 18.74 8.16
CA GLN A 141 17.82 19.97 8.11
C GLN A 141 18.61 21.26 7.85
N ILE A 142 19.94 21.21 7.91
CA ILE A 142 20.79 22.42 7.80
C ILE A 142 20.96 22.88 6.35
N ILE A 143 20.86 21.95 5.40
CA ILE A 143 21.13 22.19 3.99
C ILE A 143 19.96 21.71 3.13
N GLU A 144 19.71 22.41 2.03
CA GLU A 144 18.76 21.97 1.00
C GLU A 144 19.20 20.61 0.47
N GLN A 145 18.24 19.68 0.40
CA GLN A 145 18.53 18.33 -0.01
C GLN A 145 18.62 18.24 -1.54
N PRO A 146 19.65 17.57 -2.09
CA PRO A 146 19.82 17.44 -3.53
C PRO A 146 18.81 16.44 -4.13
N ASP A 147 18.61 16.49 -5.45
CA ASP A 147 17.65 15.65 -6.18
C ASP A 147 17.87 14.14 -6.02
N TRP A 148 19.08 13.71 -5.62
CA TRP A 148 19.39 12.30 -5.36
C TRP A 148 19.00 11.85 -3.94
N SER A 149 18.64 12.78 -3.06
CA SER A 149 18.20 12.43 -1.70
C SER A 149 16.86 11.72 -1.73
N SER A 150 16.69 10.75 -0.83
CA SER A 150 15.50 9.90 -0.79
C SER A 150 15.28 9.32 0.59
N TYR A 151 14.03 8.99 0.88
CA TYR A 151 13.63 8.22 2.04
C TYR A 151 12.48 7.30 1.64
N ASN A 152 12.73 6.00 1.64
CA ASN A 152 11.81 4.97 1.21
C ASN A 152 11.54 4.01 2.36
N ILE A 153 10.27 3.65 2.57
CA ILE A 153 9.91 2.52 3.44
C ILE A 153 9.95 1.27 2.56
N ILE A 154 10.82 0.33 2.90
CA ILE A 154 11.02 -0.92 2.16
C ILE A 154 10.04 -1.98 2.66
N GLU A 155 9.86 -2.08 3.97
CA GLU A 155 9.06 -3.13 4.61
C GLU A 155 8.38 -2.58 5.87
N VAL A 156 7.17 -3.08 6.13
CA VAL A 156 6.41 -2.84 7.34
C VAL A 156 6.26 -4.18 8.04
N GLY A 157 6.97 -4.35 9.14
CA GLY A 157 6.91 -5.55 9.96
C GLY A 157 5.70 -5.57 10.89
N ASP A 158 5.59 -6.65 11.66
CA ASP A 158 4.50 -6.85 12.61
C ASP A 158 4.48 -5.81 13.73
N ASN A 159 3.28 -5.63 14.28
CA ASN A 159 3.10 -4.85 15.49
C ASN A 159 3.70 -5.57 16.70
N TYR A 160 4.49 -4.86 17.49
CA TYR A 160 5.05 -5.35 18.75
C TYR A 160 4.74 -4.42 19.92
N ILE A 161 4.72 -4.96 21.13
CA ILE A 161 4.63 -4.17 22.35
C ILE A 161 6.07 -3.93 22.81
N ASP A 162 6.51 -2.67 22.82
CA ASP A 162 7.85 -2.33 23.30
C ASP A 162 7.94 -2.60 24.81
N PRO A 163 8.75 -3.59 25.25
CA PRO A 163 8.86 -3.95 26.65
C PRO A 163 9.50 -2.84 27.51
N LEU A 164 10.12 -1.84 26.90
CA LEU A 164 10.78 -0.71 27.58
C LEU A 164 9.91 0.55 27.65
N SER A 165 8.82 0.63 26.88
CA SER A 165 7.98 1.84 26.80
C SER A 165 7.07 2.06 28.01
N GLY A 166 6.94 1.06 28.90
CA GLY A 166 6.07 1.12 30.09
C GLY A 166 4.57 1.28 29.79
N SER A 167 4.18 1.23 28.51
CA SER A 167 2.81 1.42 28.03
C SER A 167 2.41 0.28 27.09
N VAL A 168 1.12 -0.06 27.00
CA VAL A 168 0.61 -1.08 26.06
C VAL A 168 0.53 -0.53 24.62
N SER A 169 1.38 0.44 24.27
CA SER A 169 1.36 1.05 22.94
C SER A 169 1.88 0.02 21.94
N GLN A 170 1.07 -0.33 20.96
CA GLN A 170 1.53 -1.11 19.82
C GLN A 170 2.44 -0.23 18.98
N HIS A 171 3.61 -0.76 18.64
CA HIS A 171 4.58 -0.16 17.74
C HIS A 171 4.64 -1.00 16.48
N THR A 172 4.83 -0.37 15.33
CA THR A 172 5.10 -1.06 14.07
C THR A 172 6.58 -0.91 13.75
N VAL A 173 7.25 -2.00 13.35
CA VAL A 173 8.63 -1.90 12.84
C VAL A 173 8.59 -1.57 11.37
N ILE A 174 9.37 -0.59 10.93
CA ILE A 174 9.60 -0.34 9.50
C ILE A 174 11.07 -0.53 9.16
N GLN A 175 11.33 -1.12 7.99
CA GLN A 175 12.64 -1.07 7.35
C GLN A 175 12.62 0.04 6.32
N THR A 176 13.67 0.85 6.32
CA THR A 176 13.77 2.05 5.49
C THR A 176 15.10 2.06 4.75
N GLU A 177 15.09 2.62 3.54
CA GLU A 177 16.29 2.98 2.79
C GLU A 177 16.33 4.49 2.61
N PHE A 178 17.48 5.11 2.84
CA PHE A 178 17.61 6.55 2.70
C PHE A 178 18.95 6.96 2.12
N SER A 179 18.91 8.06 1.36
CA SER A 179 20.08 8.80 0.90
C SER A 179 19.90 10.26 1.31
N VAL A 180 20.87 10.85 2.00
CA VAL A 180 20.74 12.19 2.57
C VAL A 180 22.07 12.93 2.58
N LEU A 181 21.99 14.25 2.36
CA LEU A 181 23.11 15.16 2.56
C LEU A 181 23.04 15.73 3.97
N LEU A 182 24.07 15.48 4.78
CA LEU A 182 24.18 16.03 6.12
C LEU A 182 25.16 17.20 6.11
N SER A 183 24.84 18.26 6.83
CA SER A 183 25.73 19.39 7.00
C SER A 183 26.06 19.62 8.46
N ASN A 184 27.28 20.09 8.70
CA ASN A 184 27.70 20.77 9.90
C ASN A 184 28.22 22.14 9.45
N GLU A 185 27.58 23.21 9.92
CA GLU A 185 27.84 24.60 9.50
C GLU A 185 29.33 25.01 9.53
N LYS A 186 30.16 24.30 10.32
CA LYS A 186 31.59 24.60 10.51
C LYS A 186 32.52 23.62 9.82
N MET A 187 32.08 22.40 9.58
CA MET A 187 32.93 21.27 9.16
C MET A 187 32.69 20.83 7.71
N GLY A 188 31.58 21.28 7.09
CA GLY A 188 31.21 20.93 5.72
C GLY A 188 30.08 19.91 5.67
N THR A 189 30.08 19.08 4.63
CA THR A 189 28.98 18.16 4.33
C THR A 189 29.43 16.71 4.26
N ILE A 190 28.54 15.80 4.62
CA ILE A 190 28.70 14.35 4.50
C ILE A 190 27.53 13.81 3.69
N GLU A 191 27.83 12.94 2.73
CA GLU A 191 26.82 12.20 1.98
C GLU A 191 26.63 10.82 2.59
N LEU A 192 25.39 10.48 2.89
CA LEU A 192 24.97 9.12 3.20
C LEU A 192 24.15 8.62 2.01
N ARG A 193 24.52 7.47 1.43
CA ARG A 193 23.85 6.91 0.25
C ARG A 193 23.44 5.47 0.48
N ASN A 194 22.23 5.13 0.06
CA ASN A 194 21.64 3.79 0.13
C ASN A 194 21.79 3.16 1.53
N CYS A 195 21.62 3.98 2.56
CA CYS A 195 21.68 3.54 3.94
C CYS A 195 20.38 2.84 4.31
N GLN A 196 20.47 1.79 5.12
CA GLN A 196 19.30 1.08 5.60
C GLN A 196 19.15 1.25 7.12
N ALA A 197 17.92 1.44 7.58
CA ALA A 197 17.60 1.53 8.99
C ALA A 197 16.31 0.79 9.31
N ILE A 198 16.28 0.17 10.48
CA ILE A 198 15.09 -0.45 11.07
C ILE A 198 14.63 0.48 12.20
N LEU A 199 13.42 1.01 12.09
CA LEU A 199 12.90 2.02 13.00
C LEU A 199 11.57 1.56 13.57
N PRO A 200 11.35 1.68 14.88
CA PRO A 200 10.02 1.55 15.43
C PRO A 200 9.24 2.85 15.22
N ILE A 201 8.03 2.74 14.67
CA ILE A 201 7.07 3.83 14.56
C ILE A 201 5.85 3.55 15.45
N ARG A 202 5.15 4.62 15.83
CA ARG A 202 4.00 4.59 16.73
C ARG A 202 2.75 5.06 15.99
#